data_AF-A0A2V2YYV1-F1
#
_entry.id   AF-A0A2V2YYV1-F1
#
_cell.length_a   1.000
_cell.length_b   1.000
_cell.length_c   1.000
_cell.angle_alpha   90.00
_cell.angle_beta   90.00
_cell.angle_gamma   90.00
#
_symmetry.space_group_name_H-M   'P 1'
#
loop_
_entity.id
_entity.type
_entity.pdbx_description
1 polymer ?
#
loop_
_entity_poly.entity_id
_entity_poly.type
_entity_poly.pdbx_seq_one_letter_code
_entity_poly.pdbx_strand_id
1 'polypeptide(L)'
;MKVDYAASRSTVRQMLLLVYIIVLPITGRWLFEWDVRMALVAFFALLLPMFALFRWPHAPLALMTGFIIMLVGKLSYAITTDPLAGPDEIHYYEQVTGFERLSQFLPYAMEHFQTQWMNISAYPVFGLLYMPFYKWLQLEDPLAIIWLNTVLLMLTVNSAYQLNDRYFAYQLPEGGKETFDRTLIFTLLASPSLMYMSSLFAKDVTCVLLGLYGASLMLRRKWLLFIVIIAYATGLRDYAIVYTLCFYWLYSRRLIAAIGVMAVACAIIVLQIGPLGIINAGMLTIFLFISPNPINLSNWEPELMLRTAEALLMTIVLIASVYQFARRKETRPFYTIAFVLMFTYACALVLVGYVTVTGRSLEYGLGTIGDNMVRKKLPVIPLIYTICAYTLAWSGGLSILKRLKILSKSSNAILFDRLLPPKGGTEHEGGAAIER
;
A
#
# COMPACT_ATOMS: atom_id res chain seq x y z
N MET A 1 -11.75 -1.81 41.55
CA MET A 1 -11.95 -0.92 40.38
C MET A 1 -10.62 -0.81 39.62
N LYS A 2 -10.35 -1.73 38.68
CA LYS A 2 -9.16 -1.63 37.81
C LYS A 2 -9.47 -0.58 36.77
N VAL A 3 -8.96 0.63 36.95
CA VAL A 3 -9.02 1.68 35.92
C VAL A 3 -8.38 1.09 34.66
N ASP A 4 -9.09 1.12 33.54
CA ASP A 4 -8.61 0.65 32.23
C ASP A 4 -7.47 1.56 31.72
N TYR A 5 -6.27 1.35 32.27
CA TYR A 5 -5.05 2.07 31.89
C TYR A 5 -4.71 1.92 30.40
N ALA A 6 -5.17 0.85 29.74
CA ALA A 6 -4.98 0.66 28.31
C ALA A 6 -5.87 1.58 27.46
N ALA A 7 -7.13 1.79 27.87
CA ALA A 7 -8.06 2.65 27.15
C ALA A 7 -7.67 4.13 27.29
N SER A 8 -7.26 4.58 28.48
CA SER A 8 -6.79 5.95 28.70
C SER A 8 -5.50 6.27 27.92
N ARG A 9 -4.51 5.38 27.91
CA ARG A 9 -3.29 5.52 27.08
C ARG A 9 -3.60 5.58 25.59
N SER A 10 -4.59 4.82 25.13
CA SER A 10 -5.07 4.83 23.75
C SER A 10 -5.58 6.21 23.34
N THR A 11 -6.43 6.82 24.17
CA THR A 11 -7.07 8.12 23.90
C THR A 11 -6.06 9.27 23.94
N VAL A 12 -5.18 9.32 24.95
CA VAL A 12 -4.14 10.36 25.07
C VAL A 12 -3.23 10.35 23.84
N ARG A 13 -2.81 9.17 23.39
CA ARG A 13 -1.97 9.02 22.19
C ARG A 13 -2.66 9.53 20.92
N GLN A 14 -3.96 9.25 20.76
CA GLN A 14 -4.74 9.75 19.63
C GLN A 14 -4.88 11.27 19.66
N MET A 15 -5.13 11.83 20.84
CA MET A 15 -5.19 13.28 21.03
C MET A 15 -3.83 13.92 20.71
N LEU A 16 -2.72 13.37 21.21
CA LEU A 16 -1.38 13.84 20.90
C LEU A 16 -1.09 13.78 19.40
N LEU A 17 -1.48 12.71 18.72
CA LEU A 17 -1.32 12.60 17.27
C LEU A 17 -2.12 13.68 16.54
N LEU A 18 -3.36 13.95 16.94
CA LEU A 18 -4.18 15.02 16.35
C LEU A 18 -3.56 16.40 16.57
N VAL A 19 -3.13 16.69 17.80
CA VAL A 19 -2.42 17.93 18.12
C VAL A 19 -1.15 18.03 17.27
N TYR A 20 -0.39 16.95 17.14
CA TYR A 20 0.83 16.94 16.35
C TYR A 20 0.58 17.20 14.86
N ILE A 21 -0.47 16.61 14.29
CA ILE A 21 -0.88 16.84 12.90
C ILE A 21 -1.27 18.30 12.65
N ILE A 22 -1.75 19.03 13.67
CA ILE A 22 -2.09 20.46 13.58
C ILE A 22 -0.84 21.33 13.81
N VAL A 23 0.00 20.98 14.78
CA VAL A 23 1.21 21.76 15.13
C VAL A 23 2.24 21.67 14.00
N LEU A 24 2.43 20.49 13.41
CA LEU A 24 3.39 20.25 12.33
C LEU A 24 3.27 21.26 11.16
N PRO A 25 2.09 21.49 10.54
CA PRO A 25 1.94 22.46 9.47
C PRO A 25 2.11 23.90 9.94
N ILE A 26 1.70 24.24 11.17
CA ILE A 26 1.89 25.59 11.72
C ILE A 26 3.38 25.88 11.89
N THR A 27 4.13 25.00 12.55
CA THR A 27 5.59 25.11 12.67
C THR A 27 6.25 25.18 11.31
N GLY A 28 5.74 24.39 10.38
CA GLY A 28 6.19 24.38 9.01
C GLY A 28 6.05 25.74 8.30
N ARG A 29 4.90 26.42 8.44
CA ARG A 29 4.71 27.77 7.87
C ARG A 29 5.84 28.73 8.26
N TRP A 30 6.17 28.79 9.56
CA TRP A 30 7.24 29.67 10.06
C TRP A 30 8.59 29.34 9.44
N LEU A 31 8.86 28.06 9.15
CA LEU A 31 10.10 27.63 8.53
C LEU A 31 10.14 27.97 7.04
N PHE A 32 9.00 27.88 6.33
CA PHE A 32 8.88 28.22 4.92
C PHE A 32 9.17 29.70 4.63
N GLU A 33 8.68 30.59 5.51
CA GLU A 33 8.97 32.03 5.41
C GLU A 33 10.47 32.32 5.54
N TRP A 34 11.22 31.45 6.22
CA TRP A 34 12.67 31.61 6.38
C TRP A 34 13.45 31.04 5.19
N ASP A 35 13.32 29.75 4.91
CA ASP A 35 13.94 29.08 3.76
C ASP A 35 13.24 27.74 3.47
N VAL A 36 12.78 27.57 2.23
CA VAL A 36 12.03 26.39 1.77
C VAL A 36 12.79 25.07 1.99
N ARG A 37 14.11 25.06 1.76
CA ARG A 37 14.92 23.84 1.85
C ARG A 37 15.15 23.45 3.31
N MET A 38 15.47 24.44 4.15
CA MET A 38 15.59 24.23 5.59
C MET A 38 14.25 23.79 6.20
N ALA A 39 13.14 24.34 5.73
CA ALA A 39 11.80 23.93 6.11
C ALA A 39 11.54 22.45 5.80
N LEU A 40 11.90 21.98 4.59
CA LEU A 40 11.76 20.57 4.21
C LEU A 40 12.60 19.63 5.10
N VAL A 41 13.85 19.98 5.38
CA VAL A 41 14.73 19.18 6.26
C VAL A 41 14.17 19.14 7.68
N ALA A 42 13.78 20.30 8.23
CA ALA A 42 13.19 20.39 9.56
C ALA A 42 11.85 19.63 9.65
N PHE A 43 11.00 19.70 8.62
CA PHE A 43 9.78 18.93 8.52
C PHE A 43 10.04 17.43 8.61
N PHE A 44 11.03 16.91 7.87
CA PHE A 44 11.39 15.49 7.96
C PHE A 44 11.91 15.09 9.34
N ALA A 45 12.67 15.95 10.03
CA ALA A 45 13.05 15.71 11.42
C ALA A 45 11.82 15.68 12.35
N LEU A 46 10.86 16.57 12.12
CA LEU A 46 9.57 16.62 12.83
C LEU A 46 8.62 15.46 12.46
N LEU A 47 8.91 14.62 11.47
CA LEU A 47 8.11 13.40 11.27
C LEU A 47 8.43 12.31 12.31
N LEU A 48 9.58 12.38 12.99
CA LEU A 48 10.00 11.35 13.93
C LEU A 48 9.05 11.23 15.15
N PRO A 49 8.61 12.32 15.82
CA PRO A 49 7.63 12.21 16.90
C PRO A 49 6.28 11.67 16.40
N MET A 50 5.82 12.08 15.21
CA MET A 50 4.61 11.52 14.58
C MET A 50 4.75 10.00 14.36
N PHE A 51 5.91 9.58 13.86
CA PHE A 51 6.24 8.17 13.67
C PHE A 51 6.18 7.41 15.00
N ALA A 52 6.78 7.92 16.07
CA ALA A 52 6.73 7.30 17.40
C ALA A 52 5.29 7.25 17.97
N LEU A 53 4.46 8.25 17.65
CA LEU A 53 3.05 8.30 18.04
C LEU A 53 2.17 7.32 17.25
N PHE A 54 2.64 6.67 16.18
CA PHE A 54 1.87 5.63 15.48
C PHE A 54 1.99 4.24 16.10
N ARG A 55 0.87 3.52 16.16
CA ARG A 55 0.86 2.12 16.62
C ARG A 55 1.55 1.25 15.60
N TRP A 56 2.74 0.77 15.95
CA TRP A 56 3.54 -0.14 15.16
C TRP A 56 3.68 -1.50 15.87
N PRO A 57 3.96 -2.59 15.13
CA PRO A 57 4.32 -3.86 15.74
C PRO A 57 5.65 -3.74 16.50
N HIS A 58 5.97 -4.73 17.34
CA HIS A 58 7.25 -4.81 18.07
C HIS A 58 8.41 -5.15 17.12
N ALA A 59 8.82 -4.19 16.30
CA ALA A 59 9.89 -4.35 15.32
C ALA A 59 10.67 -3.04 15.07
N PRO A 60 11.27 -2.43 16.10
CA PRO A 60 11.79 -1.07 16.04
C PRO A 60 12.85 -0.89 14.95
N LEU A 61 13.72 -1.87 14.71
CA LEU A 61 14.76 -1.78 13.68
C LEU A 61 14.17 -1.70 12.26
N ALA A 62 13.31 -2.66 11.87
CA ALA A 62 12.72 -2.66 10.53
C ALA A 62 11.88 -1.39 10.26
N LEU A 63 11.17 -0.93 11.29
CA LEU A 63 10.39 0.30 11.28
C LEU A 63 11.28 1.53 11.06
N MET A 64 12.35 1.67 11.86
CA MET A 64 13.28 2.80 11.75
C MET A 64 14.04 2.77 10.43
N THR A 65 14.50 1.60 9.96
CA THR A 65 15.16 1.49 8.66
C THR A 65 14.23 1.89 7.52
N GLY A 66 13.00 1.36 7.50
CA GLY A 66 12.01 1.74 6.48
C GLY A 66 11.69 3.24 6.52
N PHE A 67 11.55 3.81 7.72
CA PHE A 67 11.33 5.24 7.91
C PHE A 67 12.50 6.10 7.43
N ILE A 68 13.75 5.72 7.75
CA ILE A 68 14.94 6.42 7.26
C ILE A 68 15.03 6.36 5.73
N ILE A 69 14.79 5.19 5.13
CA ILE A 69 14.77 5.04 3.66
C ILE A 69 13.69 5.95 3.06
N MET A 70 12.50 6.01 3.66
CA MET A 70 11.44 6.92 3.24
C MET A 70 11.88 8.38 3.32
N LEU A 71 12.49 8.82 4.42
CA LEU A 71 12.96 10.20 4.56
C LEU A 71 14.04 10.54 3.53
N VAL A 72 15.03 9.67 3.36
CA VAL A 72 16.11 9.85 2.37
C VAL A 72 15.55 9.89 0.95
N GLY A 73 14.66 8.96 0.60
CA GLY A 73 14.03 8.93 -0.72
C GLY A 73 13.15 10.16 -0.97
N LYS A 74 12.39 10.61 0.04
CA LYS A 74 11.58 11.84 -0.04
C LYS A 74 12.43 13.08 -0.19
N LEU A 75 13.55 13.19 0.54
CA LEU A 75 14.50 14.29 0.38
C LEU A 75 15.15 14.27 -0.99
N SER A 76 15.53 13.08 -1.49
CA SER A 76 16.05 12.93 -2.85
C SER A 76 15.03 13.43 -3.88
N TYR A 77 13.79 12.96 -3.83
CA TYR A 77 12.76 13.39 -4.77
C TYR A 77 12.42 14.88 -4.63
N ALA A 78 12.42 15.44 -3.42
CA ALA A 78 12.22 16.87 -3.22
C ALA A 78 13.32 17.73 -3.86
N ILE A 79 14.54 17.20 -3.99
CA ILE A 79 15.67 17.91 -4.61
C ILE A 79 15.72 17.68 -6.13
N THR A 80 15.37 16.47 -6.59
CA THR A 80 15.59 16.06 -7.99
C THR A 80 14.33 16.09 -8.85
N THR A 81 13.13 16.24 -8.26
CA THR A 81 11.86 16.16 -8.99
C THR A 81 11.09 17.46 -8.83
N ASP A 82 10.63 18.00 -9.95
CA ASP A 82 9.64 19.08 -9.95
C ASP A 82 8.28 18.53 -9.51
N PRO A 83 7.65 19.07 -8.44
CA PRO A 83 6.29 18.69 -8.05
C PRO A 83 5.26 18.88 -9.17
N LEU A 84 5.54 19.75 -10.14
CA LEU A 84 4.72 20.09 -11.30
C LEU A 84 5.20 19.42 -12.60
N ALA A 85 5.71 18.18 -12.49
CA ALA A 85 6.31 17.45 -13.61
C ALA A 85 5.38 17.16 -14.81
N GLY A 86 4.07 17.32 -14.68
CA GLY A 86 3.10 16.97 -15.71
C GLY A 86 1.92 17.93 -15.80
N PRO A 87 1.11 17.82 -16.87
CA PRO A 87 -0.02 18.71 -17.11
C PRO A 87 -1.04 18.62 -15.99
N ASP A 88 -1.37 17.42 -15.50
CA ASP A 88 -2.31 17.22 -14.39
C ASP A 88 -1.85 17.99 -13.14
N GLU A 89 -0.58 17.85 -12.76
CA GLU A 89 0.03 18.48 -11.59
C GLU A 89 -0.02 20.01 -11.69
N ILE A 90 0.28 20.57 -12.87
CA ILE A 90 0.18 21.99 -13.15
C ILE A 90 -1.27 22.48 -12.95
N HIS A 91 -2.26 21.80 -13.53
CA HIS A 91 -3.67 22.20 -13.42
C HIS A 91 -4.17 22.12 -11.96
N TYR A 92 -3.76 21.09 -11.20
CA TYR A 92 -4.10 21.02 -9.77
C TYR A 92 -3.51 22.20 -8.99
N TYR A 93 -2.26 22.57 -9.29
CA TYR A 93 -1.59 23.69 -8.63
C TYR A 93 -2.22 25.04 -9.00
N GLU A 94 -2.50 25.28 -10.27
CA GLU A 94 -3.21 26.47 -10.76
C GLU A 94 -4.58 26.62 -10.11
N GLN A 95 -5.31 25.53 -9.88
CA GLN A 95 -6.57 25.60 -9.15
C GLN A 95 -6.39 25.98 -7.68
N VAL A 96 -5.33 25.51 -7.02
CA VAL A 96 -5.07 25.83 -5.62
C VAL A 96 -4.60 27.28 -5.47
N THR A 97 -3.80 27.79 -6.41
CA THR A 97 -3.23 29.14 -6.34
C THR A 97 -4.11 30.21 -6.96
N GLY A 98 -4.84 29.88 -8.03
CA GLY A 98 -5.62 30.84 -8.85
C GLY A 98 -6.79 31.52 -8.15
N PHE A 99 -7.32 30.95 -7.06
CA PHE A 99 -8.28 31.65 -6.20
C PHE A 99 -7.55 32.31 -5.05
N GLU A 100 -7.76 33.61 -4.82
CA GLU A 100 -7.13 34.32 -3.69
C GLU A 100 -7.64 33.80 -2.34
N ARG A 101 -8.94 33.53 -2.25
CA ARG A 101 -9.63 33.14 -1.01
C ARG A 101 -10.45 31.88 -1.18
N LEU A 102 -10.55 31.07 -0.11
CA LEU A 102 -11.41 29.88 -0.07
C LEU A 102 -12.88 30.20 -0.36
N SER A 103 -13.34 31.40 -0.01
CA SER A 103 -14.70 31.88 -0.28
C SER A 103 -15.01 32.08 -1.77
N GLN A 104 -13.99 32.29 -2.62
CA GLN A 104 -14.15 32.38 -4.07
C GLN A 104 -14.18 30.99 -4.71
N PHE A 105 -13.43 30.05 -4.14
CA PHE A 105 -13.35 28.68 -4.62
C PHE A 105 -14.61 27.85 -4.34
N LEU A 106 -15.20 27.99 -3.16
CA LEU A 106 -16.37 27.18 -2.78
C LEU A 106 -17.57 27.34 -3.74
N PRO A 107 -17.96 28.56 -4.16
CA PRO A 107 -18.98 28.74 -5.20
C PRO A 107 -18.62 28.06 -6.52
N TYR A 108 -17.38 28.20 -6.99
CA TYR A 108 -16.89 27.55 -8.20
C TYR A 108 -16.99 26.01 -8.11
N ALA A 109 -16.53 25.44 -7.00
CA ALA A 109 -16.63 24.00 -6.78
C ALA A 109 -18.10 23.55 -6.75
N MET A 110 -18.98 24.32 -6.09
CA MET A 110 -20.41 24.02 -6.00
C MET A 110 -21.09 24.10 -7.36
N GLU A 111 -20.79 25.11 -8.18
CA GLU A 111 -21.28 25.22 -9.55
C GLU A 111 -20.85 24.01 -10.39
N HIS A 112 -19.59 23.59 -10.25
CA HIS A 112 -19.07 22.40 -10.93
C HIS A 112 -19.82 21.12 -10.52
N PHE A 113 -20.12 20.98 -9.22
CA PHE A 113 -20.92 19.86 -8.72
C PHE A 113 -22.36 19.90 -9.24
N GLN A 114 -22.98 21.07 -9.34
CA GLN A 114 -24.36 21.22 -9.80
C GLN A 114 -24.49 20.99 -11.31
N THR A 115 -23.55 21.49 -12.10
CA THR A 115 -23.63 21.51 -13.57
C THR A 115 -23.00 20.28 -14.22
N GLN A 116 -21.98 19.68 -13.60
CA GLN A 116 -21.21 18.58 -14.19
C GLN A 116 -21.21 17.31 -13.34
N TRP A 117 -22.26 17.06 -12.55
CA TRP A 117 -22.29 15.96 -11.57
C TRP A 117 -21.95 14.56 -12.15
N MET A 118 -22.28 14.30 -13.42
CA MET A 118 -21.98 13.02 -14.11
C MET A 118 -20.54 12.94 -14.66
N ASN A 119 -19.86 14.07 -14.82
CA ASN A 119 -18.51 14.20 -15.37
C ASN A 119 -17.68 15.18 -14.53
N ILE A 120 -17.76 15.06 -13.19
CA ILE A 120 -17.04 15.96 -12.30
C ILE A 120 -15.55 15.76 -12.55
N SER A 121 -14.88 16.82 -12.99
CA SER A 121 -13.43 16.80 -13.06
C SER A 121 -12.88 16.61 -11.65
N ALA A 122 -11.78 15.87 -11.52
CA ALA A 122 -11.15 15.68 -10.23
C ALA A 122 -10.54 16.96 -9.64
N TYR A 123 -10.38 18.02 -10.45
CA TYR A 123 -9.71 19.24 -10.03
C TYR A 123 -10.44 19.95 -8.87
N PRO A 124 -11.75 20.30 -8.96
CA PRO A 124 -12.44 20.96 -7.85
C PRO A 124 -12.51 20.07 -6.60
N VAL A 125 -12.62 18.75 -6.78
CA VAL A 125 -12.62 17.81 -5.64
C VAL A 125 -11.26 17.78 -4.94
N PHE A 126 -10.18 17.85 -5.70
CA PHE A 126 -8.83 17.97 -5.18
C PHE A 126 -8.67 19.27 -4.39
N GLY A 127 -9.10 20.42 -4.95
CA GLY A 127 -9.01 21.72 -4.29
C GLY A 127 -9.67 21.76 -2.90
N LEU A 128 -10.74 20.98 -2.66
CA LEU A 128 -11.41 20.94 -1.34
C LEU A 128 -10.50 20.47 -0.19
N LEU A 129 -9.53 19.58 -0.44
CA LEU A 129 -8.59 19.12 0.58
C LEU A 129 -7.34 20.00 0.62
N TYR A 130 -6.82 20.36 -0.55
CA TYR A 130 -5.50 20.98 -0.67
C TYR A 130 -5.54 22.50 -0.54
N MET A 131 -6.61 23.18 -0.96
CA MET A 131 -6.70 24.64 -0.85
C MET A 131 -6.74 25.13 0.60
N PRO A 132 -7.50 24.53 1.54
CA PRO A 132 -7.44 24.95 2.95
C PRO A 132 -6.03 24.88 3.52
N PHE A 133 -5.26 23.85 3.16
CA PHE A 133 -3.86 23.70 3.57
C PHE A 133 -2.99 24.86 3.05
N TYR A 134 -3.07 25.17 1.75
CA TYR A 134 -2.29 26.26 1.15
C TYR A 134 -2.72 27.64 1.66
N LYS A 135 -4.02 27.92 1.72
CA LYS A 135 -4.54 29.26 2.05
C LYS A 135 -4.46 29.58 3.54
N TRP A 136 -4.67 28.62 4.44
CA TRP A 136 -4.50 28.87 5.88
C TRP A 136 -3.04 29.07 6.27
N LEU A 137 -2.13 28.36 5.60
CA LEU A 137 -0.70 28.47 5.87
C LEU A 137 0.00 29.54 5.03
N GLN A 138 -0.72 30.19 4.10
CA GLN A 138 -0.17 31.19 3.16
C GLN A 138 1.03 30.65 2.38
N LEU A 139 0.92 29.41 1.93
CA LEU A 139 1.93 28.74 1.13
C LEU A 139 1.68 29.07 -0.34
N GLU A 140 2.73 29.47 -1.04
CA GLU A 140 2.71 29.69 -2.49
C GLU A 140 3.55 28.65 -3.21
N ASP A 141 4.65 28.19 -2.61
CA ASP A 141 5.57 27.25 -3.25
C ASP A 141 4.94 25.84 -3.43
N PRO A 142 4.95 25.25 -4.65
CA PRO A 142 4.42 23.92 -4.91
C PRO A 142 5.12 22.81 -4.11
N LEU A 143 6.36 23.01 -3.65
CA LEU A 143 7.09 22.05 -2.81
C LEU A 143 6.40 21.78 -1.48
N ALA A 144 5.55 22.70 -1.00
CA ALA A 144 4.80 22.49 0.23
C ALA A 144 3.83 21.30 0.15
N ILE A 145 3.48 20.84 -1.06
CA ILE A 145 2.65 19.65 -1.27
C ILE A 145 3.28 18.40 -0.70
N ILE A 146 4.61 18.34 -0.73
CA ILE A 146 5.40 17.20 -0.24
C ILE A 146 5.07 16.96 1.22
N TRP A 147 4.80 18.01 2.01
CA TRP A 147 4.50 17.86 3.43
C TRP A 147 3.18 17.14 3.67
N LEU A 148 2.10 17.69 3.10
CA LEU A 148 0.77 17.12 3.24
C LEU A 148 0.77 15.69 2.69
N ASN A 149 1.32 15.47 1.50
CA ASN A 149 1.38 14.14 0.90
C ASN A 149 2.27 13.15 1.69
N THR A 150 3.30 13.62 2.40
CA THR A 150 4.11 12.75 3.28
C THR A 150 3.33 12.34 4.54
N VAL A 151 2.58 13.25 5.15
CA VAL A 151 1.65 12.93 6.26
C VAL A 151 0.62 11.91 5.78
N LEU A 152 0.03 12.12 4.60
CA LEU A 152 -0.94 11.19 4.01
C LEU A 152 -0.32 9.83 3.66
N LEU A 153 0.93 9.80 3.20
CA LEU A 153 1.69 8.56 2.98
C LEU A 153 1.87 7.79 4.30
N MET A 154 2.30 8.47 5.36
CA MET A 154 2.44 7.88 6.69
C MET A 154 1.12 7.31 7.22
N LEU A 155 0.03 8.05 7.04
CA LEU A 155 -1.32 7.59 7.38
C LEU A 155 -1.73 6.39 6.51
N THR A 156 -1.34 6.35 5.24
CA THR A 156 -1.60 5.23 4.32
C THR A 156 -0.91 3.96 4.82
N VAL A 157 0.39 4.05 5.15
CA VAL A 157 1.15 2.92 5.70
C VAL A 157 0.54 2.44 7.01
N ASN A 158 0.25 3.36 7.93
CA ASN A 158 -0.33 3.00 9.21
C ASN A 158 -1.73 2.38 9.08
N SER A 159 -2.55 2.89 8.16
CA SER A 159 -3.90 2.36 7.89
C SER A 159 -3.85 0.98 7.25
N ALA A 160 -2.94 0.76 6.31
CA ALA A 160 -2.71 -0.55 5.70
C ALA A 160 -2.24 -1.58 6.74
N TYR A 161 -1.33 -1.19 7.64
CA TYR A 161 -0.93 -2.02 8.78
C TYR A 161 -2.10 -2.34 9.70
N GLN A 162 -2.86 -1.33 10.17
CA GLN A 162 -3.99 -1.56 11.08
C GLN A 162 -5.09 -2.44 10.47
N LEU A 163 -5.33 -2.31 9.16
CA LEU A 163 -6.30 -3.12 8.44
C LEU A 163 -5.86 -4.59 8.41
N ASN A 164 -4.57 -4.83 8.13
CA ASN A 164 -3.98 -6.17 8.17
C ASN A 164 -3.92 -6.75 9.59
N ASP A 165 -3.50 -5.97 10.58
CA ASP A 165 -3.42 -6.40 11.97
C ASP A 165 -4.77 -6.90 12.51
N ARG A 166 -5.85 -6.17 12.20
CA ARG A 166 -7.19 -6.47 12.74
C ARG A 166 -8.00 -7.47 11.94
N TYR A 167 -7.85 -7.49 10.62
CA TYR A 167 -8.78 -8.22 9.74
C TYR A 167 -8.10 -9.23 8.81
N PHE A 168 -6.76 -9.31 8.78
CA PHE A 168 -6.09 -10.33 7.97
C PHE A 168 -6.23 -11.71 8.61
N ALA A 169 -7.17 -12.49 8.11
CA ALA A 169 -7.55 -13.79 8.66
C ALA A 169 -7.14 -14.98 7.77
N TYR A 170 -6.13 -14.81 6.92
CA TYR A 170 -5.54 -15.89 6.13
C TYR A 170 -4.43 -16.59 6.91
N GLN A 171 -4.24 -17.88 6.64
CA GLN A 171 -3.24 -18.68 7.34
C GLN A 171 -1.83 -18.17 7.02
N LEU A 172 -1.04 -17.94 8.07
CA LEU A 172 0.38 -17.62 8.01
C LEU A 172 1.17 -18.82 8.56
N PRO A 173 2.46 -18.96 8.20
CA PRO A 173 3.30 -19.98 8.81
C PRO A 173 3.48 -19.70 10.31
N GLU A 174 3.83 -20.72 11.10
CA GLU A 174 4.11 -20.57 12.53
C GLU A 174 5.16 -19.48 12.77
N GLY A 175 4.85 -18.51 13.64
CA GLY A 175 5.72 -17.35 13.89
C GLY A 175 5.80 -16.33 12.73
N GLY A 176 5.10 -16.56 11.62
CA GLY A 176 5.19 -15.73 10.41
C GLY A 176 4.50 -14.37 10.49
N LYS A 177 3.67 -14.12 11.51
CA LYS A 177 2.94 -12.86 11.68
C LYS A 177 3.88 -11.67 11.84
N GLU A 178 4.92 -11.83 12.63
CA GLU A 178 5.92 -10.79 12.84
C GLU A 178 6.68 -10.46 11.54
N THR A 179 7.11 -11.48 10.79
CA THR A 179 7.73 -11.29 9.47
C THR A 179 6.79 -10.58 8.51
N PHE A 180 5.54 -11.01 8.45
CA PHE A 180 4.51 -10.41 7.61
C PHE A 180 4.32 -8.92 7.93
N ASP A 181 4.11 -8.55 9.20
CA ASP A 181 3.87 -7.16 9.59
C ASP A 181 5.12 -6.29 9.34
N ARG A 182 6.32 -6.81 9.66
CA ARG A 182 7.61 -6.15 9.39
C ARG A 182 7.81 -5.87 7.91
N THR A 183 7.63 -6.90 7.08
CA THR A 183 7.80 -6.79 5.64
C THR A 183 6.78 -5.82 5.06
N LEU A 184 5.51 -5.91 5.43
CA LEU A 184 4.46 -5.02 4.94
C LEU A 184 4.80 -3.55 5.17
N ILE A 185 5.17 -3.19 6.40
CA ILE A 185 5.47 -1.80 6.75
C ILE A 185 6.76 -1.34 6.09
N PHE A 186 7.81 -2.17 6.14
CA PHE A 186 9.09 -1.86 5.51
C PHE A 186 8.92 -1.59 4.01
N THR A 187 8.25 -2.49 3.28
CA THR A 187 8.12 -2.35 1.83
C THR A 187 7.21 -1.19 1.43
N LEU A 188 6.18 -0.87 2.23
CA LEU A 188 5.34 0.31 2.00
C LEU A 188 6.10 1.61 2.25
N LEU A 189 6.88 1.71 3.33
CA LEU A 189 7.71 2.88 3.61
C LEU A 189 8.84 3.03 2.58
N ALA A 190 9.44 1.91 2.19
CA ALA A 190 10.57 1.86 1.25
C ALA A 190 10.15 1.86 -0.23
N SER A 191 8.85 2.00 -0.55
CA SER A 191 8.34 1.99 -1.94
C SER A 191 8.72 3.26 -2.70
N PRO A 192 9.60 3.17 -3.73
CA PRO A 192 9.94 4.31 -4.56
C PRO A 192 8.74 4.89 -5.29
N SER A 193 7.79 4.05 -5.74
CA SER A 193 6.56 4.53 -6.40
C SER A 193 5.70 5.38 -5.47
N LEU A 194 5.53 4.98 -4.20
CA LEU A 194 4.79 5.79 -3.22
C LEU A 194 5.56 7.06 -2.85
N MET A 195 6.88 7.00 -2.67
CA MET A 195 7.69 8.17 -2.37
C MET A 195 7.67 9.19 -3.52
N TYR A 196 7.83 8.74 -4.75
CA TYR A 196 7.79 9.59 -5.94
C TYR A 196 6.42 10.26 -6.10
N MET A 197 5.34 9.47 -6.07
CA MET A 197 3.99 9.97 -6.31
C MET A 197 3.45 10.83 -5.15
N SER A 198 3.95 10.62 -3.93
CA SER A 198 3.70 11.53 -2.80
C SER A 198 4.53 12.81 -2.87
N SER A 199 5.48 12.93 -3.80
CA SER A 199 6.29 14.14 -4.00
C SER A 199 5.76 15.02 -5.14
N LEU A 200 4.85 14.49 -5.96
CA LEU A 200 4.17 15.24 -7.00
C LEU A 200 2.92 15.95 -6.46
N PHE A 201 2.49 16.98 -7.18
CA PHE A 201 1.25 17.70 -6.94
C PHE A 201 0.03 16.92 -7.47
N ALA A 202 -0.14 15.71 -6.93
CA ALA A 202 -1.11 14.75 -7.44
C ALA A 202 -2.01 14.17 -6.33
N LYS A 203 -3.22 13.79 -6.74
CA LYS A 203 -4.28 13.23 -5.88
C LYS A 203 -4.06 11.78 -5.43
N ASP A 204 -3.01 11.13 -5.93
CA ASP A 204 -2.91 9.67 -5.91
C ASP A 204 -2.82 9.08 -4.49
N VAL A 205 -1.99 9.65 -3.61
CA VAL A 205 -1.82 9.14 -2.23
C VAL A 205 -3.10 9.33 -1.42
N THR A 206 -3.79 10.45 -1.60
CA THR A 206 -5.09 10.72 -1.01
C THR A 206 -6.11 9.66 -1.43
N CYS A 207 -6.15 9.30 -2.72
CA CYS A 207 -7.02 8.22 -3.21
C CYS A 207 -6.72 6.89 -2.50
N VAL A 208 -5.45 6.52 -2.34
CA VAL A 208 -5.06 5.27 -1.64
C VAL A 208 -5.55 5.29 -0.19
N LEU A 209 -5.33 6.39 0.53
CA LEU A 209 -5.76 6.54 1.92
C LEU A 209 -7.28 6.42 2.06
N LEU A 210 -8.03 7.11 1.20
CA LEU A 210 -9.49 7.07 1.20
C LEU A 210 -10.02 5.67 0.91
N GLY A 211 -9.36 4.91 0.02
CA GLY A 211 -9.70 3.50 -0.23
C GLY A 211 -9.54 2.62 1.02
N LEU A 212 -8.43 2.78 1.74
CA LEU A 212 -8.18 2.05 2.98
C LEU A 212 -9.18 2.44 4.07
N TYR A 213 -9.50 3.73 4.21
CA TYR A 213 -10.50 4.21 5.16
C TYR A 213 -11.92 3.76 4.80
N GLY A 214 -12.30 3.83 3.54
CA GLY A 214 -13.57 3.32 3.03
C GLY A 214 -13.74 1.85 3.39
N ALA A 215 -12.74 1.01 3.08
CA ALA A 215 -12.77 -0.40 3.43
C ALA A 215 -12.84 -0.63 4.95
N SER A 216 -12.06 0.12 5.75
CA SER A 216 -12.09 0.02 7.21
C SER A 216 -13.45 0.38 7.80
N LEU A 217 -14.09 1.46 7.32
CA LEU A 217 -15.42 1.88 7.76
C LEU A 217 -16.49 0.86 7.37
N MET A 218 -16.38 0.29 6.17
CA MET A 218 -17.28 -0.75 5.69
C MET A 218 -17.20 -2.01 6.56
N LEU A 219 -15.99 -2.46 6.91
CA LEU A 219 -15.77 -3.58 7.84
C LEU A 219 -16.32 -3.29 9.25
N ARG A 220 -16.30 -2.02 9.69
CA ARG A 220 -16.87 -1.56 10.97
C ARG A 220 -18.36 -1.23 10.89
N ARG A 221 -19.02 -1.45 9.74
CA ARG A 221 -20.44 -1.12 9.49
C ARG A 221 -20.79 0.35 9.73
N LYS A 222 -19.84 1.27 9.54
CA LYS A 222 -20.06 2.72 9.65
C LYS A 222 -20.49 3.29 8.29
N TRP A 223 -21.68 2.88 7.85
CA TRP A 223 -22.18 3.11 6.49
C TRP A 223 -22.28 4.58 6.10
N LEU A 224 -22.75 5.46 6.99
CA LEU A 224 -22.87 6.89 6.70
C LEU A 224 -21.51 7.52 6.38
N LEU A 225 -20.50 7.28 7.23
CA LEU A 225 -19.14 7.77 7.01
C LEU A 225 -18.50 7.13 5.77
N PHE A 226 -18.80 5.85 5.50
CA PHE A 226 -18.36 5.18 4.29
C PHE A 226 -18.91 5.86 3.03
N ILE A 227 -20.21 6.21 3.01
CA ILE A 227 -20.83 6.92 1.88
C ILE A 227 -20.14 8.27 1.65
N VAL A 228 -19.86 9.03 2.71
CA VAL A 228 -19.15 10.31 2.61
C VAL A 228 -17.74 10.13 2.03
N ILE A 229 -16.97 9.18 2.57
CA ILE A 229 -15.61 8.92 2.09
C ILE A 229 -15.60 8.43 0.64
N ILE A 230 -16.49 7.51 0.27
CA ILE A 230 -16.51 6.98 -1.10
C ILE A 230 -17.02 8.01 -2.11
N ALA A 231 -17.98 8.86 -1.74
CA ALA A 231 -18.41 9.96 -2.61
C ALA A 231 -17.24 10.90 -2.92
N TYR A 232 -16.48 11.29 -1.88
CA TYR A 232 -15.29 12.12 -2.06
C TYR A 232 -14.19 11.40 -2.88
N ALA A 233 -13.92 10.12 -2.59
CA ALA A 233 -12.93 9.33 -3.31
C ALA A 233 -13.27 9.14 -4.78
N THR A 234 -14.56 8.90 -5.10
CA THR A 234 -15.04 8.77 -6.47
C THR A 234 -14.95 10.09 -7.22
N GLY A 235 -15.22 11.23 -6.56
CA GLY A 235 -14.99 12.55 -7.14
C GLY A 235 -13.52 12.83 -7.47
N LEU A 236 -12.57 12.25 -6.72
CA LEU A 236 -11.15 12.30 -7.09
C LEU A 236 -10.80 11.31 -8.20
N ARG A 237 -11.42 10.13 -8.20
CA ARG A 237 -11.08 9.03 -9.11
C ARG A 237 -12.29 8.13 -9.33
N ASP A 238 -12.78 8.08 -10.57
CA ASP A 238 -14.06 7.44 -10.91
C ASP A 238 -14.14 5.96 -10.51
N TYR A 239 -13.01 5.25 -10.53
CA TYR A 239 -12.92 3.85 -10.13
C TYR A 239 -12.55 3.64 -8.65
N ALA A 240 -12.74 4.65 -7.80
CA ALA A 240 -12.42 4.57 -6.37
C ALA A 240 -13.19 3.49 -5.62
N ILE A 241 -14.44 3.33 -5.98
CA ILE A 241 -15.30 2.28 -5.43
C ILE A 241 -14.74 0.89 -5.69
N VAL A 242 -14.10 0.67 -6.84
CA VAL A 242 -13.57 -0.64 -7.24
C VAL A 242 -12.44 -1.06 -6.31
N TYR A 243 -11.38 -0.24 -6.16
CA TYR A 243 -10.26 -0.61 -5.28
C TYR A 243 -10.67 -0.65 -3.80
N THR A 244 -11.64 0.16 -3.38
CA THR A 244 -12.18 0.12 -2.01
C THR A 244 -12.89 -1.20 -1.73
N LEU A 245 -13.72 -1.66 -2.67
CA LEU A 245 -14.39 -2.95 -2.59
C LEU A 245 -13.40 -4.11 -2.68
N CYS A 246 -12.32 -3.99 -3.47
CA CYS A 246 -11.23 -4.97 -3.47
C CYS A 246 -10.64 -5.14 -2.07
N PHE A 247 -10.29 -4.06 -1.38
CA PHE A 247 -9.84 -4.15 0.01
C PHE A 247 -10.90 -4.80 0.90
N TYR A 248 -12.16 -4.36 0.84
CA TYR A 248 -13.23 -4.92 1.65
C TYR A 248 -13.40 -6.44 1.46
N TRP A 249 -13.43 -6.94 0.21
CA TRP A 249 -13.61 -8.36 -0.07
C TRP A 249 -12.41 -9.21 0.34
N LEU A 250 -11.19 -8.69 0.22
CA LEU A 250 -9.99 -9.35 0.74
C LEU A 250 -10.14 -9.61 2.25
N TYR A 251 -10.39 -8.57 3.04
CA TYR A 251 -10.42 -8.69 4.50
C TYR A 251 -11.69 -9.37 5.04
N SER A 252 -12.81 -9.31 4.31
CA SER A 252 -14.03 -10.06 4.66
C SER A 252 -14.01 -11.52 4.18
N ARG A 253 -12.98 -11.93 3.41
CA ARG A 253 -12.79 -13.27 2.84
C ARG A 253 -13.98 -13.76 1.99
N ARG A 254 -14.69 -12.83 1.33
CA ARG A 254 -15.90 -13.14 0.55
C ARG A 254 -15.57 -13.49 -0.91
N LEU A 255 -14.91 -14.64 -1.12
CA LEU A 255 -14.47 -15.06 -2.44
C LEU A 255 -15.61 -15.17 -3.48
N ILE A 256 -16.76 -15.73 -3.10
CA ILE A 256 -17.90 -15.90 -4.01
C ILE A 256 -18.41 -14.54 -4.51
N ALA A 257 -18.52 -13.56 -3.60
CA ALA A 257 -18.93 -12.20 -3.98
C ALA A 257 -17.89 -11.53 -4.90
N ALA A 258 -16.60 -11.71 -4.61
CA ALA A 258 -15.52 -11.21 -5.47
C ALA A 258 -15.56 -11.82 -6.88
N ILE A 259 -15.80 -13.14 -7.00
CA ILE A 259 -15.97 -13.82 -8.28
C ILE A 259 -17.22 -13.33 -9.01
N GLY A 260 -18.34 -13.13 -8.31
CA GLY A 260 -19.56 -12.59 -8.90
C GLY A 260 -19.35 -11.20 -9.50
N VAL A 261 -18.65 -10.32 -8.78
CA VAL A 261 -18.32 -8.98 -9.29
C VAL A 261 -17.32 -9.04 -10.44
N MET A 262 -16.32 -9.91 -10.37
CA MET A 262 -15.40 -10.16 -11.48
C MET A 262 -16.17 -10.60 -12.73
N ALA A 263 -17.13 -11.51 -12.61
CA ALA A 263 -17.95 -11.97 -13.74
C ALA A 263 -18.78 -10.83 -14.33
N VAL A 264 -19.39 -9.98 -13.49
CA VAL A 264 -20.10 -8.77 -13.93
C VAL A 264 -19.15 -7.80 -14.65
N ALA A 265 -17.95 -7.57 -14.12
CA ALA A 265 -16.95 -6.71 -14.76
C ALA A 265 -16.49 -7.26 -16.12
N CYS A 266 -16.28 -8.58 -16.23
CA CYS A 266 -16.00 -9.25 -17.50
C CYS A 266 -17.13 -9.07 -18.50
N ALA A 267 -18.39 -9.27 -18.07
CA ALA A 267 -19.55 -9.13 -18.92
C ALA A 267 -19.66 -7.69 -19.47
N ILE A 268 -19.49 -6.68 -18.60
CA ILE A 268 -19.47 -5.28 -19.02
C ILE A 268 -18.37 -5.02 -20.05
N ILE A 269 -17.15 -5.52 -19.82
CA ILE A 269 -16.04 -5.36 -20.77
C ILE A 269 -16.35 -6.02 -22.11
N VAL A 270 -16.89 -7.23 -22.12
CA VAL A 270 -17.24 -7.92 -23.36
C VAL A 270 -18.31 -7.15 -24.12
N LEU A 271 -19.30 -6.61 -23.42
CA LEU A 271 -20.36 -5.82 -24.05
C LEU A 271 -19.84 -4.50 -24.63
N GLN A 272 -18.89 -3.84 -23.97
CA GLN A 272 -18.39 -2.52 -24.38
C GLN A 272 -17.22 -2.57 -25.37
N ILE A 273 -16.33 -3.55 -25.22
CA ILE A 273 -15.03 -3.62 -25.91
C ILE A 273 -14.88 -4.92 -26.70
N GLY A 274 -15.64 -5.96 -26.34
CA GLY A 274 -15.49 -7.31 -26.87
C GLY A 274 -14.42 -8.15 -26.13
N PRO A 275 -14.13 -9.37 -26.63
CA PRO A 275 -13.20 -10.31 -25.99
C PRO A 275 -11.78 -9.76 -25.80
N LEU A 276 -11.35 -8.85 -26.66
CA LEU A 276 -10.04 -8.19 -26.57
C LEU A 276 -9.89 -7.41 -25.25
N GLY A 277 -10.98 -6.86 -24.71
CA GLY A 277 -10.97 -6.21 -23.41
C GLY A 277 -10.60 -7.15 -22.26
N ILE A 278 -11.05 -8.43 -22.31
CA ILE A 278 -10.67 -9.44 -21.31
C ILE A 278 -9.18 -9.78 -21.41
N ILE A 279 -8.66 -9.94 -22.63
CA ILE A 279 -7.24 -10.22 -22.87
C ILE A 279 -6.38 -9.08 -22.29
N ASN A 280 -6.76 -7.83 -22.60
CA ASN A 280 -6.10 -6.64 -22.07
C ASN A 280 -6.21 -6.55 -20.54
N ALA A 281 -7.33 -6.95 -19.93
CA ALA A 281 -7.46 -7.02 -18.47
C ALA A 281 -6.51 -8.07 -17.85
N GLY A 282 -6.38 -9.23 -18.49
CA GLY A 282 -5.45 -10.28 -18.08
C GLY A 282 -4.00 -9.80 -18.14
N MET A 283 -3.59 -9.20 -19.25
CA MET A 283 -2.26 -8.60 -19.40
C MET A 283 -2.02 -7.50 -18.36
N LEU A 284 -3.00 -6.61 -18.16
CA LEU A 284 -2.90 -5.51 -17.21
C LEU A 284 -2.76 -6.00 -15.77
N THR A 285 -3.42 -7.09 -15.40
CA THR A 285 -3.27 -7.72 -14.08
C THR A 285 -1.82 -8.06 -13.78
N ILE A 286 -1.09 -8.56 -14.78
CA ILE A 286 0.35 -8.85 -14.68
C ILE A 286 1.16 -7.55 -14.69
N PHE A 287 0.85 -6.61 -15.58
CA PHE A 287 1.54 -5.32 -15.67
C PHE A 287 1.46 -4.47 -14.39
N LEU A 288 0.44 -4.66 -13.55
CA LEU A 288 0.39 -4.00 -12.23
C LEU A 288 1.59 -4.36 -11.33
N PHE A 289 2.20 -5.53 -11.51
CA PHE A 289 3.41 -5.95 -10.78
C PHE A 289 4.69 -5.56 -11.52
N ILE A 290 4.65 -5.54 -12.84
CA ILE A 290 5.83 -5.39 -13.72
C ILE A 290 6.03 -3.92 -14.14
N SER A 291 5.18 -2.96 -13.75
CA SER A 291 5.30 -1.56 -14.20
C SER A 291 6.13 -0.68 -13.23
N PRO A 292 7.16 0.06 -13.70
CA PRO A 292 7.72 0.12 -15.06
C PRO A 292 8.40 -1.19 -15.49
N ASN A 293 8.28 -1.56 -16.77
CA ASN A 293 8.78 -2.83 -17.30
C ASN A 293 10.30 -2.97 -17.10
N PRO A 294 10.78 -3.88 -16.23
CA PRO A 294 12.21 -4.04 -15.96
C PRO A 294 12.99 -4.65 -17.11
N ILE A 295 12.32 -5.21 -18.12
CA ILE A 295 12.96 -5.75 -19.34
C ILE A 295 13.32 -4.61 -20.30
N ASN A 296 12.58 -3.50 -20.28
CA ASN A 296 12.90 -2.35 -21.13
C ASN A 296 14.09 -1.57 -20.54
N LEU A 297 15.20 -1.54 -21.26
CA LEU A 297 16.44 -0.89 -20.85
C LEU A 297 16.28 0.61 -20.60
N SER A 298 15.38 1.30 -21.32
CA SER A 298 15.13 2.74 -21.10
C SER A 298 14.54 3.03 -19.71
N ASN A 299 13.88 2.06 -19.07
CA ASN A 299 13.34 2.24 -17.73
C ASN A 299 14.44 2.20 -16.63
N TRP A 300 15.68 1.86 -16.97
CA TRP A 300 16.81 1.86 -16.04
C TRP A 300 17.57 3.18 -15.99
N GLU A 301 17.10 4.20 -16.73
CA GLU A 301 17.59 5.57 -16.60
C GLU A 301 17.37 6.10 -15.17
N PRO A 302 18.23 7.02 -14.67
CA PRO A 302 18.22 7.46 -13.27
C PRO A 302 16.85 7.89 -12.73
N GLU A 303 16.01 8.49 -13.56
CA GLU A 303 14.67 8.98 -13.21
C GLU A 303 13.65 7.86 -12.92
N LEU A 304 13.81 6.70 -13.56
CA LEU A 304 12.91 5.55 -13.44
C LEU A 304 13.54 4.39 -12.66
N MET A 305 14.88 4.36 -12.55
CA MET A 305 15.67 3.26 -12.01
C MET A 305 15.12 2.68 -10.71
N LEU A 306 14.83 3.52 -9.70
CA LEU A 306 14.32 3.04 -8.40
C LEU A 306 12.93 2.40 -8.52
N ARG A 307 12.05 2.98 -9.35
CA ARG A 307 10.70 2.44 -9.60
C ARG A 307 10.78 1.15 -10.42
N THR A 308 11.74 1.03 -11.32
CA THR A 308 12.02 -0.18 -12.12
C THR A 308 12.60 -1.29 -11.24
N ALA A 309 13.47 -0.96 -10.29
CA ALA A 309 13.97 -1.92 -9.30
C ALA A 309 12.85 -2.44 -8.38
N GLU A 310 11.91 -1.58 -7.98
CA GLU A 310 10.70 -1.98 -7.24
C GLU A 310 9.83 -2.94 -8.07
N ALA A 311 9.60 -2.65 -9.35
CA ALA A 311 8.86 -3.52 -10.26
C ALA A 311 9.54 -4.87 -10.47
N LEU A 312 10.88 -4.91 -10.56
CA LEU A 312 11.65 -6.14 -10.61
C LEU A 312 11.44 -6.97 -9.34
N LEU A 313 11.50 -6.36 -8.15
CA LEU A 313 11.22 -7.03 -6.88
C LEU A 313 9.79 -7.60 -6.85
N MET A 314 8.80 -6.79 -7.25
CA MET A 314 7.40 -7.22 -7.32
C MET A 314 7.21 -8.38 -8.31
N THR A 315 7.97 -8.41 -9.40
CA THR A 315 7.97 -9.51 -10.39
C THR A 315 8.54 -10.80 -9.79
N ILE A 316 9.67 -10.72 -9.09
CA ILE A 316 10.25 -11.87 -8.37
C ILE A 316 9.27 -12.42 -7.34
N VAL A 317 8.62 -11.54 -6.58
CA VAL A 317 7.58 -11.91 -5.62
C VAL A 317 6.38 -12.54 -6.32
N LEU A 318 5.94 -12.02 -7.46
CA LEU A 318 4.83 -12.59 -8.23
C LEU A 318 5.15 -14.04 -8.62
N ILE A 319 6.33 -14.31 -9.15
CA ILE A 319 6.79 -15.68 -9.48
C ILE A 319 6.82 -16.56 -8.22
N ALA A 320 7.36 -16.04 -7.11
CA ALA A 320 7.37 -16.75 -5.84
C ALA A 320 5.95 -17.03 -5.31
N SER A 321 4.99 -16.13 -5.53
CA SER A 321 3.61 -16.29 -5.12
C SER A 321 2.94 -17.44 -5.88
N VAL A 322 3.18 -17.56 -7.19
CA VAL A 322 2.71 -18.68 -8.04
C VAL A 322 3.32 -20.00 -7.55
N TYR A 323 4.62 -20.00 -7.24
CA TYR A 323 5.28 -21.16 -6.66
C TYR A 323 4.65 -21.60 -5.33
N GLN A 324 4.39 -20.66 -4.42
CA GLN A 324 3.77 -20.96 -3.13
C GLN A 324 2.32 -21.44 -3.32
N PHE A 325 1.56 -20.85 -4.24
CA PHE A 325 0.20 -21.29 -4.59
C PHE A 325 0.14 -22.75 -5.05
N ALA A 326 1.07 -23.14 -5.94
CA ALA A 326 1.18 -24.51 -6.42
C ALA A 326 1.57 -25.48 -5.30
N ARG A 327 2.58 -25.12 -4.51
CA ARG A 327 3.20 -25.99 -3.50
C ARG A 327 2.41 -26.11 -2.19
N ARG A 328 1.72 -25.06 -1.74
CA ARG A 328 1.10 -24.97 -0.41
C ARG A 328 -0.40 -24.71 -0.49
N LYS A 329 -1.20 -25.68 -0.05
CA LYS A 329 -2.67 -25.60 -0.09
C LYS A 329 -3.23 -24.46 0.77
N GLU A 330 -2.55 -24.16 1.87
CA GLU A 330 -2.89 -23.12 2.85
C GLU A 330 -2.88 -21.72 2.24
N THR A 331 -2.06 -21.51 1.21
CA THR A 331 -1.89 -20.20 0.58
C THR A 331 -2.92 -19.91 -0.51
N ARG A 332 -3.57 -20.96 -1.03
CA ARG A 332 -4.49 -20.86 -2.17
C ARG A 332 -5.65 -19.89 -1.94
N PRO A 333 -6.36 -19.92 -0.80
CA PRO A 333 -7.48 -19.01 -0.59
C PRO A 333 -7.09 -17.53 -0.67
N PHE A 334 -5.91 -17.16 -0.16
CA PHE A 334 -5.41 -15.79 -0.21
C PHE A 334 -5.05 -15.38 -1.64
N TYR A 335 -4.25 -16.17 -2.34
CA TYR A 335 -3.84 -15.82 -3.70
C TYR A 335 -5.01 -15.83 -4.66
N THR A 336 -5.93 -16.80 -4.58
CA THR A 336 -7.11 -16.85 -5.44
C THR A 336 -7.93 -15.57 -5.32
N ILE A 337 -8.28 -15.15 -4.10
CA ILE A 337 -9.05 -13.90 -3.95
C ILE A 337 -8.22 -12.70 -4.40
N ALA A 338 -6.91 -12.64 -4.08
CA ALA A 338 -6.09 -11.50 -4.44
C ALA A 338 -5.99 -11.32 -5.96
N PHE A 339 -5.80 -12.41 -6.71
CA PHE A 339 -5.79 -12.37 -8.17
C PHE A 339 -7.15 -12.02 -8.77
N VAL A 340 -8.26 -12.56 -8.23
CA VAL A 340 -9.62 -12.18 -8.67
C VAL A 340 -9.85 -10.68 -8.49
N LEU A 341 -9.42 -10.12 -7.36
CA LEU A 341 -9.57 -8.70 -7.06
C LEU A 341 -8.67 -7.82 -7.93
N MET A 342 -7.41 -8.21 -8.14
CA MET A 342 -6.49 -7.52 -9.05
C MET A 342 -7.01 -7.53 -10.49
N PHE A 343 -7.58 -8.66 -10.94
CA PHE A 343 -8.19 -8.77 -12.26
C PHE A 343 -9.45 -7.89 -12.38
N THR A 344 -10.30 -7.88 -11.36
CA THR A 344 -11.48 -6.99 -11.31
C THR A 344 -11.07 -5.50 -11.37
N TYR A 345 -9.99 -5.13 -10.69
CA TYR A 345 -9.43 -3.79 -10.79
C TYR A 345 -8.87 -3.49 -12.17
N ALA A 346 -8.15 -4.45 -12.79
CA ALA A 346 -7.66 -4.33 -14.15
C ALA A 346 -8.81 -4.15 -15.15
N CYS A 347 -9.94 -4.84 -14.95
CA CYS A 347 -11.15 -4.63 -15.74
C CYS A 347 -11.63 -3.17 -15.70
N ALA A 348 -11.68 -2.56 -14.51
CA ALA A 348 -12.08 -1.16 -14.39
C ALA A 348 -11.10 -0.22 -15.11
N LEU A 349 -9.79 -0.48 -15.00
CA LEU A 349 -8.77 0.30 -15.70
C LEU A 349 -8.83 0.16 -17.22
N VAL A 350 -9.16 -1.04 -17.72
CA VAL A 350 -9.38 -1.31 -19.15
C VAL A 350 -10.54 -0.45 -19.67
N LEU A 351 -11.66 -0.40 -18.93
CA LEU A 351 -12.82 0.39 -19.32
C LEU A 351 -12.49 1.90 -19.37
N VAL A 352 -11.79 2.41 -18.37
CA VAL A 352 -11.34 3.82 -18.34
C VAL A 352 -10.34 4.11 -19.46
N GLY A 353 -9.41 3.17 -19.71
CA GLY A 353 -8.45 3.27 -20.81
C GLY A 353 -9.14 3.29 -22.18
N TYR A 354 -10.14 2.44 -22.37
CA TYR A 354 -10.93 2.38 -23.59
C TYR A 354 -11.61 3.71 -23.90
N VAL A 355 -12.32 4.30 -22.93
CA VAL A 355 -12.97 5.62 -23.08
C VAL A 355 -11.96 6.71 -23.45
N THR A 356 -10.75 6.65 -22.88
CA THR A 356 -9.69 7.62 -23.17
C THR A 356 -9.15 7.47 -24.60
N VAL A 357 -8.93 6.24 -25.06
CA VAL A 357 -8.40 5.93 -26.39
C VAL A 357 -9.42 6.28 -27.48
N THR A 358 -10.68 5.85 -27.31
CA THR A 358 -11.75 6.15 -28.27
C THR A 358 -12.10 7.63 -28.30
N GLY A 359 -12.04 8.32 -27.15
CA GLY A 359 -12.20 9.77 -27.06
C GLY A 359 -11.11 10.56 -27.80
N ARG A 360 -9.93 9.95 -28.02
CA ARG A 360 -8.83 10.52 -28.84
C ARG A 360 -8.86 10.03 -30.30
N SER A 361 -9.92 9.34 -30.71
CA SER A 361 -10.07 8.74 -32.05
C SER A 361 -8.92 7.79 -32.42
N LEU A 362 -8.29 7.15 -31.44
CA LEU A 362 -7.25 6.15 -31.64
C LEU A 362 -7.86 4.75 -31.69
N GLU A 363 -7.25 3.84 -32.45
CA GLU A 363 -7.67 2.44 -32.51
C GLU A 363 -7.32 1.70 -31.21
N TYR A 364 -8.32 1.06 -30.61
CA TYR A 364 -8.13 0.26 -29.40
C TYR A 364 -7.61 -1.14 -29.75
N GLY A 365 -6.30 -1.31 -29.64
CA GLY A 365 -5.59 -2.56 -29.91
C GLY A 365 -5.17 -3.35 -28.66
N LEU A 366 -4.51 -4.48 -28.88
CA LEU A 366 -3.89 -5.27 -27.80
C LEU A 366 -2.79 -4.46 -27.11
N GLY A 367 -2.83 -4.37 -25.78
CA GLY A 367 -1.82 -3.63 -25.00
C GLY A 367 -1.95 -2.10 -25.01
N THR A 368 -3.00 -1.52 -25.62
CA THR A 368 -3.17 -0.05 -25.76
C THR A 368 -3.50 0.71 -24.48
N ILE A 369 -3.53 0.06 -23.32
CA ILE A 369 -3.85 0.70 -22.02
C ILE A 369 -2.67 1.53 -21.47
N GLY A 370 -1.55 1.58 -22.20
CA GLY A 370 -0.19 1.95 -21.77
C GLY A 370 0.07 3.35 -21.19
N ASP A 371 -0.91 4.24 -21.05
CA ASP A 371 -0.63 5.56 -20.47
C ASP A 371 -0.54 5.52 -18.93
N ASN A 372 0.64 5.87 -18.42
CA ASN A 372 1.02 6.02 -17.01
C ASN A 372 0.54 4.91 -16.06
N MET A 373 0.89 3.65 -16.36
CA MET A 373 0.59 2.48 -15.51
C MET A 373 1.15 2.59 -14.10
N VAL A 374 2.28 3.29 -13.93
CA VAL A 374 2.91 3.54 -12.62
C VAL A 374 1.98 4.34 -11.70
N ARG A 375 1.21 5.29 -12.25
CA ARG A 375 0.20 6.03 -11.50
C ARG A 375 -1.06 5.20 -11.25
N LYS A 376 -1.49 4.42 -12.25
CA LYS A 376 -2.70 3.59 -12.13
C LYS A 376 -2.52 2.38 -11.20
N LYS A 377 -1.29 1.94 -10.89
CA LYS A 377 -1.03 0.91 -9.87
C LYS A 377 -1.17 1.42 -8.43
N LEU A 378 -0.99 2.72 -8.18
CA LEU A 378 -0.93 3.29 -6.81
C LEU A 378 -2.11 2.89 -5.91
N PRO A 379 -3.38 2.97 -6.35
CA PRO A 379 -4.51 2.64 -5.49
C PRO A 379 -4.51 1.21 -4.96
N VAL A 380 -3.85 0.28 -5.65
CA VAL A 380 -3.76 -1.13 -5.26
C VAL A 380 -2.38 -1.52 -4.71
N ILE A 381 -1.43 -0.58 -4.59
CA ILE A 381 -0.12 -0.84 -3.98
C ILE A 381 -0.22 -1.49 -2.58
N PRO A 382 -1.12 -1.06 -1.67
CA PRO A 382 -1.28 -1.75 -0.39
C PRO A 382 -1.65 -3.23 -0.51
N LEU A 383 -2.45 -3.59 -1.52
CA LEU A 383 -2.79 -4.98 -1.82
C LEU A 383 -1.58 -5.73 -2.37
N ILE A 384 -0.85 -5.13 -3.33
CA ILE A 384 0.38 -5.71 -3.89
C ILE A 384 1.40 -6.00 -2.78
N TYR A 385 1.65 -5.05 -1.87
CA TYR A 385 2.57 -5.27 -0.75
C TYR A 385 2.04 -6.23 0.31
N THR A 386 0.71 -6.37 0.45
CA THR A 386 0.13 -7.45 1.26
C THR A 386 0.45 -8.81 0.64
N ILE A 387 0.38 -8.95 -0.69
CA ILE A 387 0.82 -10.15 -1.43
C ILE A 387 2.33 -10.37 -1.23
N CYS A 388 3.15 -9.33 -1.30
CA CYS A 388 4.59 -9.42 -1.06
C CYS A 388 4.90 -9.91 0.36
N ALA A 389 4.32 -9.28 1.37
CA ALA A 389 4.52 -9.64 2.77
C ALA A 389 4.07 -11.08 3.05
N TYR A 390 2.92 -11.49 2.50
CA TYR A 390 2.42 -12.85 2.63
C TYR A 390 3.35 -13.86 1.98
N THR A 391 3.78 -13.60 0.75
CA THR A 391 4.69 -14.46 -0.01
C THR A 391 6.02 -14.61 0.72
N LEU A 392 6.59 -13.50 1.21
CA LEU A 392 7.86 -13.49 1.92
C LEU A 392 7.77 -14.17 3.29
N ALA A 393 6.66 -14.06 4.02
CA ALA A 393 6.46 -14.82 5.25
C ALA A 393 6.52 -16.35 5.00
N TRP A 394 5.89 -16.83 3.92
CA TRP A 394 5.93 -18.24 3.53
C TRP A 394 7.26 -18.70 2.91
N SER A 395 8.01 -17.77 2.29
CA SER A 395 9.35 -18.02 1.74
C SER A 395 10.46 -17.93 2.79
N GLY A 396 10.30 -17.12 3.83
CA GLY A 396 11.22 -17.07 4.98
C GLY A 396 11.25 -18.38 5.77
N GLY A 397 10.15 -19.15 5.72
CA GLY A 397 10.10 -20.52 6.23
C GLY A 397 10.91 -21.53 5.40
N LEU A 398 11.45 -21.15 4.23
CA LEU A 398 12.13 -22.07 3.31
C LEU A 398 13.66 -22.15 3.49
N SER A 399 14.35 -21.20 4.13
CA SER A 399 15.82 -21.13 3.97
C SER A 399 16.69 -21.61 5.14
N ILE A 400 16.53 -21.19 6.41
CA ILE A 400 17.69 -21.32 7.35
C ILE A 400 17.38 -22.01 8.69
N LEU A 401 16.23 -21.74 9.32
CA LEU A 401 15.94 -22.30 10.66
C LEU A 401 15.67 -23.80 10.66
N LYS A 402 15.04 -24.35 9.61
CA LYS A 402 14.87 -25.81 9.49
C LYS A 402 16.20 -26.52 9.21
N ARG A 403 17.07 -25.96 8.37
CA ARG A 403 18.38 -26.56 8.08
C ARG A 403 19.32 -26.48 9.28
N LEU A 404 19.34 -25.39 10.05
CA LEU A 404 20.16 -25.29 11.26
C LEU A 404 19.62 -26.13 12.43
N LYS A 405 18.30 -26.26 12.61
CA LYS A 405 17.75 -27.16 13.66
C LYS A 405 18.01 -28.64 13.33
N ILE A 406 18.00 -29.01 12.04
CA ILE A 406 18.33 -30.36 11.57
C ILE A 406 19.83 -30.62 11.71
N LEU A 407 20.70 -29.67 11.35
CA LEU A 407 22.16 -29.79 11.52
C LEU A 407 22.58 -29.80 12.99
N SER A 408 21.93 -29.00 13.86
CA SER A 408 22.18 -28.97 15.31
C SER A 408 21.73 -30.25 16.01
N LYS A 409 20.55 -30.80 15.68
CA LYS A 409 20.10 -32.10 16.23
C LYS A 409 20.96 -33.26 15.70
N SER A 410 21.42 -33.19 14.45
CA SER A 410 22.31 -34.20 13.86
C SER A 410 23.72 -34.20 14.48
N SER A 411 24.32 -33.03 14.72
CA SER A 411 25.63 -32.94 15.41
C SER A 411 25.57 -33.42 16.86
N ASN A 412 24.52 -33.08 17.61
CA ASN A 412 24.40 -33.52 19.00
C ASN A 412 24.07 -35.02 19.14
N ALA A 413 23.38 -35.63 18.16
CA ALA A 413 23.13 -37.07 18.16
C ALA A 413 24.40 -37.88 17.87
N ILE A 414 25.24 -37.42 16.94
CA ILE A 414 26.50 -38.10 16.58
C ILE A 414 27.56 -37.97 17.70
N LEU A 415 27.53 -36.87 18.46
CA LEU A 415 28.44 -36.69 19.60
C LEU A 415 28.04 -37.55 20.82
N PHE A 416 26.74 -37.76 21.06
CA PHE A 416 26.25 -38.56 22.20
C PHE A 416 26.40 -40.08 21.98
N ASP A 417 26.23 -40.59 20.75
CA ASP A 417 26.44 -42.02 20.44
C ASP A 417 27.92 -42.46 20.51
N ARG A 418 28.87 -41.52 20.40
CA ARG A 418 30.31 -41.80 20.55
C ARG A 418 30.84 -41.65 21.98
N LEU A 419 30.05 -41.07 22.89
CA LEU A 419 30.44 -40.83 24.28
C LEU A 419 29.80 -41.82 25.26
N LEU A 420 28.90 -42.69 24.80
CA LEU A 420 28.40 -43.79 25.61
C LEU A 420 29.32 -45.01 25.41
N PRO A 421 29.98 -45.51 26.47
CA PRO A 421 30.74 -46.75 26.36
C PRO A 421 29.78 -47.90 26.00
N PRO A 422 30.24 -48.88 25.21
CA PRO A 422 29.46 -50.10 25.00
C PRO A 422 29.13 -50.67 26.37
N LYS A 423 27.84 -50.88 26.67
CA LYS A 423 27.43 -51.66 27.83
C LYS A 423 27.98 -53.06 27.62
N GLY A 424 29.13 -53.32 28.23
CA GLY A 424 29.76 -54.62 28.29
C GLY A 424 28.78 -55.62 28.88
N GLY A 425 28.65 -56.75 28.20
CA GLY A 425 27.98 -57.92 28.73
C GLY A 425 28.75 -58.39 29.96
N THR A 426 28.02 -58.55 31.06
CA THR A 426 28.42 -59.42 32.16
C THR A 426 27.53 -60.64 32.09
N GLU A 427 28.11 -61.71 31.57
CA GLU A 427 27.74 -63.06 31.95
C GLU A 427 27.92 -63.20 33.46
N HIS A 428 26.92 -63.74 34.15
CA HIS A 428 27.17 -64.69 35.24
C HIS A 428 25.97 -65.61 35.39
N GLU A 429 26.29 -66.90 35.30
CA GLU A 429 25.50 -68.07 35.64
C GLU A 429 24.96 -68.03 37.08
N GLY A 430 23.92 -68.84 37.33
CA GLY A 430 23.76 -69.49 38.64
C GLY A 430 22.41 -69.34 39.32
N GLY A 431 21.51 -70.30 39.04
CA GLY A 431 20.98 -71.16 40.11
C GLY A 431 19.85 -70.68 41.03
N ALA A 432 18.82 -71.54 41.05
CA ALA A 432 18.04 -71.95 42.22
C ALA A 432 16.94 -71.02 42.80
N ALA A 433 15.70 -71.42 42.47
CA ALA A 433 14.68 -71.92 43.41
C ALA A 433 14.04 -71.02 44.48
N ILE A 434 12.75 -71.35 44.70
CA ILE A 434 11.92 -71.27 45.91
C ILE A 434 10.69 -70.34 45.79
N GLU A 435 9.55 -71.01 45.59
CA GLU A 435 8.22 -70.84 46.21
C GLU A 435 7.93 -69.55 47.01
N ARG A 436 6.90 -68.80 46.61
CA ARG A 436 5.51 -68.89 47.12
C ARG A 436 4.59 -67.89 46.43
#